data_AF-A0A2K9BQV9-F1
#
_entry.id   AF-A0A2K9BQV9-F1
#
_cell.length_a   1.000
_cell.length_b   1.000
_cell.length_c   1.000
_cell.angle_alpha   90.00
_cell.angle_beta   90.00
_cell.angle_gamma   90.00
#
_symmetry.space_group_name_H-M   'P 1'
#
loop_
_entity.id
_entity.type
_entity.pdbx_description
1 polymer ?
#
loop_
_entity_poly.entity_id
_entity_poly.type
_entity_poly.pdbx_seq_one_letter_code
_entity_poly.pdbx_strand_id
1 'polypeptide(L)'
;MVSYEENCGLGHALASGLPECRNEIVARMDSDDYAFPTRMEEQLGVLLGGHLDMVGSQVAEFVTAPDEPIAESSLPCDSKDIEAYSKKRNPFRHPTMVFRKSRALQAGNYSGE
;
A
#
# COMPACT_ATOMS: atom_id res chain seq x y z
N MET A 1 -14.19 -11.68 -5.84
CA MET A 1 -13.00 -12.26 -5.17
C MET A 1 -12.33 -13.12 -6.22
N VAL A 2 -11.04 -12.87 -6.49
CA VAL A 2 -10.25 -13.69 -7.41
C VAL A 2 -9.66 -14.82 -6.58
N SER A 3 -9.87 -16.06 -7.01
CA SER A 3 -9.35 -17.26 -6.34
C SER A 3 -8.74 -18.19 -7.37
N TYR A 4 -7.70 -18.90 -6.95
CA TYR A 4 -7.00 -19.89 -7.76
C TYR A 4 -7.15 -21.27 -7.12
N GLU A 5 -7.17 -22.31 -7.94
CA GLU A 5 -7.19 -23.70 -7.47
C GLU A 5 -5.87 -24.09 -6.78
N GLU A 6 -4.76 -23.48 -7.24
CA GLU A 6 -3.42 -23.70 -6.71
C GLU A 6 -2.77 -22.35 -6.31
N ASN A 7 -1.78 -22.38 -5.42
CA ASN A 7 -1.08 -21.18 -4.99
C ASN A 7 -0.16 -20.65 -6.10
N CYS A 8 -0.50 -19.48 -6.66
CA CYS A 8 0.28 -18.82 -7.70
C CYS A 8 1.21 -17.70 -7.19
N GLY A 9 1.32 -17.52 -5.88
CA GLY A 9 2.13 -16.46 -5.26
C GLY A 9 1.45 -15.09 -5.19
N LEU A 10 1.99 -14.20 -4.34
CA LEU A 10 1.42 -12.89 -4.05
C LEU A 10 1.40 -11.96 -5.27
N GLY A 11 2.49 -11.91 -6.03
CA GLY A 11 2.60 -11.04 -7.21
C GLY A 11 1.51 -11.35 -8.24
N HIS A 12 1.30 -12.64 -8.54
CA HIS A 12 0.25 -13.07 -9.45
C HIS A 12 -1.15 -12.74 -8.90
N ALA A 13 -1.41 -13.00 -7.61
CA ALA A 13 -2.69 -12.69 -6.99
C ALA A 13 -3.02 -11.19 -7.05
N LEU A 14 -2.04 -10.32 -6.79
CA LEU A 14 -2.21 -8.87 -6.90
C LEU A 14 -2.39 -8.42 -8.35
N ALA A 15 -1.65 -9.01 -9.30
CA ALA A 15 -1.71 -8.68 -10.72
C ALA A 15 -3.10 -8.96 -11.32
N SER A 16 -3.73 -10.08 -10.94
CA SER A 16 -5.11 -10.37 -11.37
C SER A 16 -6.16 -9.69 -10.49
N GLY A 17 -5.87 -9.43 -9.21
CA GLY A 17 -6.81 -8.81 -8.29
C GLY A 17 -7.05 -7.32 -8.56
N LEU A 18 -6.00 -6.56 -8.92
CA LEU A 18 -6.10 -5.11 -9.13
C LEU A 18 -7.07 -4.72 -10.28
N PRO A 19 -7.05 -5.37 -11.46
CA PRO A 19 -8.03 -5.12 -12.51
C PRO A 19 -9.49 -5.31 -12.05
N GLU A 20 -9.75 -6.25 -11.16
CA GLU A 20 -11.08 -6.61 -10.64
C GLU A 20 -11.61 -5.62 -9.58
N CYS A 21 -10.76 -4.72 -9.07
CA CYS A 21 -11.21 -3.65 -8.19
C CYS A 21 -12.21 -2.73 -8.91
N ARG A 22 -13.42 -2.60 -8.34
CA ARG A 22 -14.52 -1.81 -8.94
C ARG A 22 -14.35 -0.30 -8.83
N ASN A 23 -13.60 0.15 -7.83
CA ASN A 23 -13.42 1.57 -7.53
C ASN A 23 -12.08 2.09 -8.07
N GLU A 24 -12.02 3.41 -8.27
CA GLU A 24 -10.78 4.08 -8.68
C GLU A 24 -9.74 4.13 -7.57
N ILE A 25 -10.15 4.19 -6.31
CA ILE A 25 -9.22 4.17 -5.17
C ILE A 25 -9.14 2.74 -4.64
N VAL A 26 -7.92 2.24 -4.54
CA VAL A 26 -7.61 0.91 -4.01
C VAL A 26 -6.72 1.07 -2.80
N ALA A 27 -7.14 0.48 -1.68
CA ALA A 27 -6.32 0.36 -0.47
C ALA A 27 -5.80 -1.07 -0.38
N ARG A 28 -4.47 -1.23 -0.33
CA ARG A 28 -3.83 -2.51 -0.05
C ARG A 28 -3.92 -2.82 1.45
N MET A 29 -4.03 -4.10 1.78
CA MET A 29 -3.97 -4.62 3.14
C MET A 29 -3.53 -6.07 3.08
N ASP A 30 -2.46 -6.41 3.80
CA ASP A 30 -2.05 -7.80 3.94
C ASP A 30 -2.94 -8.48 5.00
N SER A 31 -3.20 -9.79 4.83
CA SER A 31 -4.20 -10.52 5.62
C SER A 31 -3.83 -10.69 7.09
N ASP A 32 -2.56 -10.49 7.40
CA ASP A 32 -1.93 -10.61 8.70
C ASP A 32 -1.63 -9.26 9.38
N ASP A 33 -1.99 -8.13 8.74
CA ASP A 33 -1.80 -6.79 9.29
C ASP A 33 -3.01 -6.29 10.11
N TYR A 34 -2.74 -5.40 11.06
CA TYR A 34 -3.74 -4.65 11.81
C TYR A 34 -3.74 -3.17 11.41
N ALA A 35 -4.89 -2.63 11.00
CA ALA A 35 -5.03 -1.23 10.62
C ALA A 35 -5.47 -0.37 11.82
N PHE A 36 -4.84 0.80 12.00
CA PHE A 36 -5.36 1.81 12.91
C PHE A 36 -6.79 2.21 12.52
N PRO A 37 -7.69 2.48 13.48
CA PRO A 37 -9.09 2.79 13.20
C PRO A 37 -9.30 3.98 12.25
N THR A 38 -8.39 4.95 12.25
CA THR A 38 -8.46 6.17 11.43
C THR A 38 -7.75 6.05 10.08
N ARG A 39 -7.00 4.96 9.83
CA ARG A 39 -6.13 4.81 8.65
C ARG A 39 -6.82 5.21 7.35
N MET A 40 -8.00 4.65 7.10
CA MET A 40 -8.69 4.85 5.82
C MET A 40 -9.18 6.28 5.65
N GLU A 41 -9.73 6.89 6.70
CA GLU A 41 -10.19 8.27 6.67
C GLU A 41 -9.03 9.24 6.40
N GLU A 42 -7.93 9.10 7.12
CA GLU A 42 -6.75 9.95 6.99
C GLU A 42 -6.10 9.81 5.60
N GLN A 43 -5.87 8.57 5.15
CA GLN A 43 -5.24 8.34 3.84
C GLN A 43 -6.13 8.82 2.69
N LEU A 44 -7.45 8.62 2.76
CA LEU A 44 -8.37 9.16 1.76
C LEU A 44 -8.38 10.69 1.77
N GLY A 45 -8.38 11.32 2.95
CA GLY A 45 -8.31 12.77 3.09
C GLY A 45 -7.07 13.36 2.41
N VAL A 46 -5.89 12.77 2.64
CA VAL A 46 -4.64 13.20 2.02
C VAL A 46 -4.64 12.96 0.51
N LEU A 47 -5.04 11.78 0.05
CA LEU A 47 -5.06 11.43 -1.38
C LEU A 47 -5.97 12.37 -2.17
N LEU A 48 -7.17 12.63 -1.65
CA LEU A 48 -8.18 13.46 -2.30
C LEU A 48 -7.85 14.96 -2.20
N GLY A 49 -7.47 15.43 -1.02
CA GLY A 49 -7.18 16.85 -0.78
C GLY A 49 -5.91 17.33 -1.48
N GLY A 50 -4.90 16.47 -1.61
CA GLY A 50 -3.66 16.78 -2.31
C GLY A 50 -3.67 16.49 -3.82
N HIS A 51 -4.78 15.97 -4.36
CA HIS A 51 -4.85 15.45 -5.74
C HIS A 51 -3.72 14.47 -6.07
N LEU A 52 -3.37 13.61 -5.11
CA LEU A 52 -2.26 12.66 -5.24
C LEU A 52 -2.69 11.40 -6.00
N ASP A 53 -1.71 10.72 -6.58
CA ASP A 53 -1.91 9.42 -7.24
C ASP A 53 -1.78 8.24 -6.25
N MET A 54 -0.99 8.41 -5.19
CA MET A 54 -0.77 7.40 -4.15
C MET A 54 -0.40 8.05 -2.81
N VAL A 55 -0.71 7.35 -1.72
CA VAL A 55 -0.32 7.70 -0.35
C VAL A 55 -0.05 6.41 0.44
N GLY A 56 0.98 6.43 1.27
CA GLY A 56 1.28 5.36 2.23
C GLY A 56 1.25 5.89 3.65
N SER A 57 1.61 5.05 4.61
CA SER A 57 1.86 5.48 6.00
C SER A 57 3.11 4.80 6.54
N GLN A 58 3.63 5.34 7.64
CA GLN A 58 4.53 4.58 8.50
C GLN A 58 3.79 3.36 9.08
N VAL A 59 4.55 2.39 9.56
CA VAL A 59 4.05 1.20 10.25
C VAL A 59 4.71 1.07 11.61
N ALA A 60 3.96 0.54 12.57
CA ALA A 60 4.50 -0.02 13.80
C ALA A 60 4.57 -1.54 13.62
N GLU A 61 5.74 -2.12 13.89
CA GLU A 61 5.96 -3.55 13.85
C GLU A 61 5.68 -4.13 15.25
N PHE A 62 4.98 -5.26 15.30
CA PHE A 62 4.66 -5.97 16.53
C PHE A 62 4.85 -7.48 16.34
N VAL A 63 5.02 -8.22 17.44
CA VAL A 63 5.16 -9.68 17.43
C VAL A 63 3.96 -10.34 18.10
N THR A 64 3.63 -9.91 19.31
CA THR A 64 2.57 -10.52 20.12
C THR A 64 1.24 -9.80 19.93
N ALA A 65 1.24 -8.47 20.06
CA ALA A 65 0.01 -7.69 20.05
C ALA A 65 0.25 -6.28 19.46
N PRO A 66 -0.71 -5.72 18.69
CA PRO A 66 -0.57 -4.39 18.08
C PRO A 66 -0.42 -3.23 19.07
N ASP A 67 -0.84 -3.40 20.32
CA ASP A 67 -0.70 -2.42 21.42
C ASP A 67 0.66 -2.48 22.13
N GLU A 68 1.52 -3.43 21.75
CA GLU A 68 2.91 -3.58 22.23
C GLU A 68 3.92 -3.51 21.06
N PRO A 69 4.06 -2.35 20.39
CA PRO A 69 4.95 -2.22 19.24
C PRO A 69 6.42 -2.34 19.65
N ILE A 70 7.22 -2.99 18.81
CA ILE A 70 8.67 -3.20 19.02
C ILE A 70 9.55 -2.30 18.15
N ALA A 71 9.00 -1.76 17.06
CA ALA A 71 9.68 -0.86 16.16
C ALA A 71 8.68 -0.02 15.36
N GLU A 72 9.17 1.10 14.82
CA GLU A 72 8.41 1.95 13.90
C GLU A 72 9.25 2.27 12.66
N SER A 73 8.61 2.38 11.51
CA SER A 73 9.30 2.88 10.33
C SER A 73 9.52 4.39 10.41
N SER A 74 10.72 4.82 10.02
CA SER A 74 11.10 6.23 9.87
C SER A 74 11.49 6.51 8.42
N LEU A 75 10.47 6.50 7.54
CA LEU A 75 10.62 6.82 6.12
C LEU A 75 10.24 8.29 5.84
N PRO A 76 10.71 8.89 4.73
CA PRO A 76 10.33 10.26 4.39
C PRO A 76 8.81 10.42 4.17
N CYS A 77 8.25 11.56 4.58
CA CYS A 77 6.81 11.84 4.45
C CYS A 77 6.50 12.96 3.43
N ASP A 78 7.49 13.76 3.04
CA ASP A 78 7.34 14.84 2.06
C ASP A 78 7.73 14.39 0.65
N SER A 79 7.02 14.88 -0.37
CA SER A 79 7.25 14.44 -1.77
C SER A 79 8.68 14.64 -2.25
N LYS A 80 9.35 15.73 -1.86
CA LYS A 80 10.75 16.01 -2.24
C LYS A 80 11.72 14.97 -1.66
N ASP A 81 11.51 14.61 -0.40
CA ASP A 81 12.37 13.66 0.29
C ASP A 81 12.08 12.23 -0.14
N ILE A 82 10.81 11.90 -0.41
CA ILE A 82 10.39 10.64 -1.05
C ILE A 82 11.09 10.48 -2.40
N GLU A 83 11.11 11.52 -3.26
CA GLU A 83 11.79 11.48 -4.55
C GLU A 83 13.31 11.28 -4.38
N ALA A 84 13.93 12.01 -3.46
CA ALA A 84 15.35 11.89 -3.18
C ALA A 84 15.72 10.50 -2.64
N TYR A 85 14.89 9.93 -1.77
CA TYR A 85 15.09 8.62 -1.17
C TYR A 85 14.87 7.48 -2.18
N SER A 86 13.88 7.62 -3.08
CA SER A 86 13.56 6.66 -4.14
C SER A 86 14.74 6.34 -5.06
N LYS A 87 15.69 7.27 -5.21
CA LYS A 87 16.93 7.08 -5.99
C LYS A 87 17.87 6.04 -5.37
N LYS A 88 17.68 5.69 -4.09
CA LYS A 88 18.54 4.77 -3.33
C LYS A 88 17.79 3.52 -2.86
N ARG A 89 16.58 3.68 -2.36
CA ARG A 89 15.75 2.62 -1.77
C ARG A 89 14.27 2.93 -1.94
N ASN A 90 13.42 1.93 -1.77
CA ASN A 90 11.96 2.13 -1.77
C ASN A 90 11.54 2.93 -0.52
N PRO A 91 10.90 4.11 -0.66
CA PRO A 91 10.44 4.92 0.48
C PRO A 91 9.07 4.48 1.03
N PHE A 92 8.45 3.44 0.48
CA PHE A 92 7.09 3.04 0.84
C PHE A 92 7.05 1.67 1.53
N ARG A 93 6.19 1.56 2.56
CA ARG A 93 5.76 0.27 3.09
C ARG A 93 4.60 -0.24 2.26
N HIS A 94 4.82 -1.33 1.56
CA HIS A 94 3.85 -1.88 0.62
C HIS A 94 2.46 -2.14 1.24
N PRO A 95 2.30 -2.62 2.50
CA PRO A 95 0.98 -2.97 3.03
C PRO A 95 0.07 -1.78 3.31
N THR A 96 0.64 -0.59 3.48
CA THR A 96 -0.12 0.61 3.84
C THR A 96 -0.61 1.40 2.63
N MET A 97 -0.20 1.02 1.41
CA MET A 97 -0.44 1.79 0.21
C MET A 97 -1.92 1.94 -0.14
N VAL A 98 -2.33 3.18 -0.42
CA VAL A 98 -3.61 3.55 -1.03
C VAL A 98 -3.31 4.34 -2.30
N PHE A 99 -3.91 3.96 -3.42
CA PHE A 99 -3.57 4.54 -4.72
C PHE A 99 -4.72 4.53 -5.71
N ARG A 100 -4.54 5.31 -6.78
CA ARG A 100 -5.41 5.32 -7.95
C ARG A 100 -5.16 4.09 -8.81
N LYS A 101 -6.19 3.25 -8.97
CA LYS A 101 -6.17 2.06 -9.83
C LYS A 101 -5.67 2.39 -11.24
N SER A 102 -6.21 3.45 -11.85
CA SER A 102 -5.81 3.86 -13.21
C SER A 102 -4.31 4.15 -13.31
N ARG A 103 -3.72 4.77 -12.29
CA ARG A 103 -2.29 5.11 -12.24
C ARG A 103 -1.42 3.90 -12.01
N ALA A 104 -1.82 2.99 -11.14
CA ALA A 104 -1.09 1.73 -10.91
C ALA A 104 -1.08 0.85 -12.18
N LEU A 105 -2.21 0.77 -12.90
CA LEU A 105 -2.27 0.07 -14.19
C LEU A 105 -1.41 0.77 -15.26
N GLN A 106 -1.43 2.10 -15.33
CA GLN A 106 -0.58 2.87 -16.24
C GLN A 106 0.92 2.66 -15.96
N ALA A 107 1.29 2.48 -14.70
CA ALA A 107 2.67 2.21 -14.28
C ALA A 107 3.14 0.77 -14.56
N GLY A 108 2.25 -0.11 -15.03
CA GLY A 108 2.59 -1.48 -15.42
C GLY A 108 1.93 -2.60 -14.62
N ASN A 109 1.07 -2.27 -13.62
CA ASN A 109 0.46 -3.23 -12.70
C ASN A 109 1.52 -4.01 -11.87
N TYR A 110 1.07 -4.97 -11.07
CA TYR A 110 1.94 -5.95 -10.41
C TYR A 110 2.52 -6.95 -11.42
N SER A 111 3.77 -7.35 -11.20
CA SER A 111 4.39 -8.47 -11.91
C SER A 111 4.13 -9.79 -11.18
N GLY A 112 3.95 -10.86 -11.94
CA GLY A 112 3.84 -12.23 -11.44
C GLY A 112 5.14 -13.03 -11.47
N GLU A 113 6.24 -12.43 -11.92
CA GLU A 113 7.60 -13.04 -11.90
C GLU A 113 8.19 -13.08 -10.48
#